data_AF-A0AAD3CXN2-F1
#
_entry.id   AF-A0AAD3CXN2-F1
#
_cell.length_a   1.000
_cell.length_b   1.000
_cell.length_c   1.000
_cell.angle_alpha   90.00
_cell.angle_beta   90.00
_cell.angle_gamma   90.00
#
_symmetry.space_group_name_H-M   'P 1'
#
loop_
_entity.id
_entity.type
_entity.pdbx_description
1 polymer ?
#
loop_
_entity_poly.entity_id
_entity_poly.type
_entity_poly.pdbx_seq_one_letter_code
_entity_poly.pdbx_strand_id
1 'polypeptide(L)'
;MKWSSVNIFVVSLLILNNVDALSLRPIRRTRLHAAEVNKVQVEESQDIAISRNRDEMIARAAVLRQSILKKQMELQQLEREITCCTSPQNENGILEDPMNYIMRTADKAKETFSNSAEVFFRQLDRVKSKIGKNNQKYSSVEEYVASQTYSGVRILDDLARNPDRLLHLADPNTPSLIPHLPAIYARLDKLEVHVYPILEKVLNNKQHLNSIEPYLDQVLERFDDIEPHFPWILENVDTLAPYTGLLLKHIDELLLYAEADDDVDENDRYALAEQLLPFLDFYISRLDIVGPHLPLLRPHIPKLLKHNRISKITPHIDRLFARGYLNLGTSANLDVLLFWVGWTLNIPLLPRIFFAIPGSPRFVSFLANRLPRRFVRRCSNVSCSLQNDYGENWNKL
;
A
#
# COMPACT_ATOMS: atom_id res chain seq x y z
N MET A 1 -20.73 -41.93 -26.22
CA MET A 1 -20.03 -41.48 -27.43
C MET A 1 -18.67 -40.94 -26.98
N LYS A 2 -17.52 -41.53 -27.34
CA LYS A 2 -16.72 -41.28 -28.59
C LYS A 2 -16.36 -39.78 -28.72
N TRP A 3 -15.11 -39.30 -28.71
CA TRP A 3 -13.74 -39.87 -28.66
C TRP A 3 -12.86 -38.97 -27.72
N SER A 4 -11.69 -39.30 -27.15
CA SER A 4 -10.73 -40.44 -27.22
C SER A 4 -9.72 -40.50 -28.39
N SER A 5 -8.61 -39.73 -28.32
CA SER A 5 -7.37 -39.87 -29.14
C SER A 5 -6.23 -38.99 -28.59
N VAL A 6 -5.03 -39.49 -28.20
CA VAL A 6 -3.86 -39.98 -29.01
C VAL A 6 -2.90 -38.80 -29.37
N ASN A 7 -1.56 -38.82 -29.21
CA ASN A 7 -0.61 -39.90 -28.85
C ASN A 7 0.77 -39.38 -28.31
N ILE A 8 1.38 -40.17 -27.42
CA ILE A 8 2.77 -40.72 -27.42
C ILE A 8 4.00 -39.82 -27.70
N PHE A 9 4.97 -39.85 -26.77
CA PHE A 9 6.37 -40.21 -27.10
C PHE A 9 7.10 -40.97 -25.97
N VAL A 10 7.20 -42.30 -26.16
CA VAL A 10 8.31 -43.22 -25.79
C VAL A 10 8.74 -43.39 -24.31
N VAL A 11 8.50 -44.61 -23.82
CA VAL A 11 9.32 -45.33 -22.81
C VAL A 11 10.49 -46.04 -23.53
N SER A 12 11.73 -45.98 -23.03
CA SER A 12 12.71 -47.10 -23.06
C SER A 12 14.09 -46.77 -22.42
N LEU A 13 14.75 -47.83 -21.90
CA LEU A 13 16.09 -47.94 -21.28
C LEU A 13 16.28 -47.26 -19.90
N LEU A 14 16.29 -48.01 -18.78
CA LEU A 14 17.32 -48.97 -18.27
C LEU A 14 18.55 -48.25 -17.70
N ILE A 15 18.77 -48.23 -16.38
CA ILE A 15 19.21 -49.32 -15.47
C ILE A 15 20.70 -49.68 -15.66
N LEU A 16 21.45 -49.61 -14.55
CA LEU A 16 22.83 -50.09 -14.28
C LEU A 16 23.99 -49.45 -15.08
N ASN A 17 24.91 -48.79 -14.37
CA ASN A 17 26.14 -49.47 -13.92
C ASN A 17 27.02 -48.63 -12.98
N ASN A 18 27.42 -49.24 -11.86
CA ASN A 18 28.72 -48.97 -11.21
C ASN A 18 29.83 -49.45 -12.15
N VAL A 19 30.91 -48.68 -12.34
CA VAL A 19 32.27 -49.20 -12.52
C VAL A 19 33.27 -48.17 -11.96
N ASP A 20 33.98 -48.57 -10.91
CA ASP A 20 35.23 -47.93 -10.47
C ASP A 20 36.42 -48.35 -11.34
N ALA A 21 37.47 -47.53 -11.29
CA ALA A 21 38.86 -47.85 -11.67
C ALA A 21 39.22 -48.09 -13.16
N LEU A 22 40.08 -47.22 -13.69
CA LEU A 22 41.33 -47.50 -14.43
C LEU A 22 42.02 -46.14 -14.67
N SER A 23 43.10 -45.82 -13.96
CA SER A 23 44.50 -46.16 -14.30
C SER A 23 45.18 -45.21 -15.31
N LEU A 24 45.95 -44.28 -14.74
CA LEU A 24 47.25 -43.76 -15.19
C LEU A 24 47.57 -43.68 -16.71
N ARG A 25 47.81 -42.45 -17.18
CA ARG A 25 49.12 -42.07 -17.78
C ARG A 25 49.41 -40.56 -17.67
N PRO A 26 50.66 -40.15 -17.40
CA PRO A 26 51.00 -38.75 -17.18
C PRO A 26 51.37 -38.02 -18.47
N ILE A 27 50.76 -36.86 -18.73
CA ILE A 27 51.24 -35.93 -19.76
C ILE A 27 52.10 -34.86 -19.10
N ARG A 28 53.37 -34.78 -19.52
CA ARG A 28 54.31 -33.74 -19.09
C ARG A 28 53.83 -32.37 -19.58
N ARG A 29 53.51 -31.46 -18.65
CA ARG A 29 53.40 -30.02 -18.91
C ARG A 29 54.11 -29.21 -17.81
N THR A 30 55.40 -29.45 -17.66
CA THR A 30 56.28 -28.65 -16.81
C THR A 30 56.65 -27.33 -17.50
N ARG A 31 56.69 -26.24 -16.70
CA ARG A 31 57.15 -24.88 -17.05
C ARG A 31 56.27 -24.08 -18.03
N LEU A 32 55.08 -23.69 -17.55
CA LEU A 32 54.45 -22.41 -17.91
C LEU A 32 53.45 -21.89 -16.84
N HIS A 33 52.89 -22.77 -16.00
CA HIS A 33 51.87 -22.41 -15.00
C HIS A 33 52.33 -21.55 -13.79
N ALA A 34 53.63 -21.34 -13.57
CA ALA A 34 54.10 -20.58 -12.40
C ALA A 34 53.79 -19.07 -12.47
N ALA A 35 53.67 -18.50 -13.67
CA ALA A 35 53.31 -17.09 -13.85
C ALA A 35 51.79 -16.87 -13.83
N GLU A 36 51.01 -17.87 -14.22
CA GLU A 36 49.56 -17.77 -14.38
C GLU A 36 48.81 -18.01 -13.06
N VAL A 37 49.30 -18.95 -12.23
CA VAL A 37 48.75 -19.18 -10.87
C VAL A 37 48.90 -17.94 -9.98
N ASN A 38 50.03 -17.22 -10.06
CA ASN A 38 50.22 -15.97 -9.33
C ASN A 38 49.26 -14.85 -9.79
N LYS A 39 48.79 -14.88 -11.05
CA LYS A 39 47.83 -13.88 -11.55
C LYS A 39 46.41 -14.15 -11.05
N VAL A 40 45.99 -15.42 -11.07
CA VAL A 40 44.68 -15.86 -10.55
C VAL A 40 44.55 -15.57 -9.05
N GLN A 41 45.59 -15.82 -8.25
CA GLN A 41 45.56 -15.52 -6.80
C GLN A 41 45.45 -14.02 -6.47
N VAL A 42 45.98 -13.14 -7.34
CA VAL A 42 45.87 -11.68 -7.18
C VAL A 42 44.46 -11.19 -7.54
N GLU A 43 43.86 -11.72 -8.61
CA GLU A 43 42.49 -11.37 -9.02
C GLU A 43 41.45 -11.86 -8.00
N GLU A 44 41.56 -13.10 -7.50
CA GLU A 44 40.67 -13.64 -6.45
C GLU A 44 40.77 -12.85 -5.12
N SER A 45 41.99 -12.40 -4.76
CA SER A 45 42.19 -11.52 -3.59
C SER A 45 41.54 -10.14 -3.76
N GLN A 46 41.48 -9.62 -4.99
CA GLN A 46 40.84 -8.34 -5.31
C GLN A 46 39.31 -8.44 -5.23
N ASP A 47 38.72 -9.51 -5.76
CA ASP A 47 37.28 -9.73 -5.71
C ASP A 47 36.76 -9.92 -4.28
N ILE A 48 37.52 -10.61 -3.41
CA ILE A 48 37.20 -10.72 -1.97
C ILE A 48 37.23 -9.35 -1.28
N ALA A 49 38.19 -8.48 -1.62
CA ALA A 49 38.27 -7.13 -1.07
C ALA A 49 37.09 -6.24 -1.53
N ILE A 50 36.70 -6.34 -2.81
CA ILE A 50 35.55 -5.61 -3.37
C ILE A 50 34.23 -6.09 -2.75
N SER A 51 34.06 -7.41 -2.59
CA SER A 51 32.94 -8.05 -1.90
C SER A 51 32.78 -7.52 -0.47
N ARG A 52 33.86 -7.55 0.33
CA ARG A 52 33.84 -7.12 1.73
C ARG A 52 33.49 -5.64 1.89
N ASN A 53 34.05 -4.78 1.04
CA ASN A 53 33.73 -3.35 1.03
C ASN A 53 32.27 -3.08 0.61
N ARG A 54 31.72 -3.89 -0.30
CA ARG A 54 30.31 -3.81 -0.70
C ARG A 54 29.36 -4.15 0.44
N ASP A 55 29.62 -5.24 1.18
CA ASP A 55 28.77 -5.64 2.31
C ASP A 55 28.85 -4.63 3.46
N GLU A 56 30.01 -4.03 3.69
CA GLU A 56 30.15 -2.92 4.65
C GLU A 56 29.34 -1.68 4.22
N MET A 57 29.35 -1.30 2.93
CA MET A 57 28.48 -0.24 2.40
C MET A 57 27.00 -0.56 2.53
N ILE A 58 26.59 -1.83 2.37
CA ILE A 58 25.20 -2.26 2.52
C ILE A 58 24.76 -2.15 3.99
N ALA A 59 25.60 -2.60 4.92
CA ALA A 59 25.34 -2.47 6.35
C ALA A 59 25.23 -0.99 6.77
N ARG A 60 26.17 -0.14 6.33
CA ARG A 60 26.12 1.32 6.54
C ARG A 60 24.85 1.94 5.97
N ALA A 61 24.42 1.56 4.76
CA ALA A 61 23.19 2.07 4.16
C ALA A 61 21.91 1.61 4.88
N ALA A 62 21.90 0.40 5.47
CA ALA A 62 20.78 -0.08 6.29
C ALA A 62 20.67 0.72 7.60
N VAL A 63 21.79 0.94 8.30
CA VAL A 63 21.87 1.81 9.49
C VAL A 63 21.41 3.23 9.15
N LEU A 64 21.83 3.77 8.01
CA LEU A 64 21.47 5.12 7.58
C LEU A 64 19.95 5.22 7.29
N ARG A 65 19.33 4.20 6.70
CA ARG A 65 17.86 4.13 6.54
C ARG A 65 17.12 4.07 7.87
N GLN A 66 17.58 3.25 8.82
CA GLN A 66 17.01 3.22 10.17
C GLN A 66 17.14 4.58 10.86
N SER A 67 18.27 5.29 10.65
CA SER A 67 18.44 6.66 11.16
C SER A 67 17.51 7.68 10.49
N ILE A 68 17.22 7.54 9.19
CA ILE A 68 16.26 8.41 8.47
C ILE A 68 14.84 8.13 8.95
N LEU A 69 14.43 6.87 9.10
CA LEU A 69 13.11 6.53 9.66
C LEU A 69 12.97 7.03 11.10
N LYS A 70 14.01 6.85 11.93
CA LYS A 70 14.03 7.43 13.29
C LYS A 70 13.91 8.95 13.24
N LYS A 71 14.63 9.62 12.33
CA LYS A 71 14.52 11.08 12.09
C LYS A 71 13.13 11.50 11.58
N GLN A 72 12.44 10.67 10.79
CA GLN A 72 11.09 10.95 10.31
C GLN A 72 10.05 10.76 11.42
N MET A 73 10.18 9.73 12.26
CA MET A 73 9.36 9.57 13.47
C MET A 73 9.65 10.67 14.49
N GLU A 74 10.92 11.05 14.69
CA GLU A 74 11.32 12.22 15.49
C GLU A 74 10.75 13.51 14.90
N LEU A 75 10.72 13.68 13.57
CA LEU A 75 10.12 14.85 12.92
C LEU A 75 8.59 14.86 13.02
N GLN A 76 7.91 13.73 12.87
CA GLN A 76 6.46 13.63 13.09
C GLN A 76 6.11 13.81 14.57
N GLN A 77 6.95 13.32 15.48
CA GLN A 77 6.79 13.56 16.91
C GLN A 77 7.05 15.03 17.23
N LEU A 78 8.10 15.64 16.67
CA LEU A 78 8.35 17.09 16.76
C LEU A 78 7.26 17.90 16.08
N GLU A 79 6.63 17.44 15.01
CA GLU A 79 5.50 18.11 14.37
C GLU A 79 4.25 18.04 15.26
N ARG A 80 4.03 16.93 15.97
CA ARG A 80 2.99 16.80 17.01
C ARG A 80 3.31 17.66 18.25
N GLU A 81 4.56 17.65 18.72
CA GLU A 81 5.03 18.47 19.84
C GLU A 81 4.98 19.95 19.48
N ILE A 82 5.39 20.35 18.27
CA ILE A 82 5.22 21.70 17.73
C ILE A 82 3.74 22.02 17.58
N THR A 83 2.87 21.11 17.10
CA THR A 83 1.42 21.39 17.06
C THR A 83 0.86 21.64 18.47
N CYS A 84 1.34 20.91 19.49
CA CYS A 84 1.04 21.18 20.90
C CYS A 84 1.66 22.50 21.42
N CYS A 85 2.86 22.87 20.95
CA CYS A 85 3.69 23.98 21.45
C CYS A 85 3.74 25.23 20.54
N THR A 86 2.99 25.26 19.43
CA THR A 86 2.55 26.47 18.72
C THR A 86 1.32 27.08 19.40
N SER A 87 0.71 26.31 20.32
CA SER A 87 0.29 26.82 21.63
C SER A 87 1.36 27.74 22.26
N PRO A 88 1.36 29.09 22.21
CA PRO A 88 2.60 29.87 22.30
C PRO A 88 3.24 29.85 23.69
N GLN A 89 4.26 29.01 23.86
CA GLN A 89 5.00 28.85 25.10
C GLN A 89 6.09 29.92 25.23
N ASN A 90 5.84 30.92 26.09
CA ASN A 90 6.91 31.71 26.68
C ASN A 90 7.84 30.77 27.47
N GLU A 91 9.16 30.83 27.25
CA GLU A 91 10.17 29.89 27.78
C GLU A 91 10.35 29.89 29.32
N ASN A 92 9.50 30.61 30.06
CA ASN A 92 9.47 30.54 31.51
C ASN A 92 8.52 29.42 31.92
N GLY A 93 9.05 28.37 32.55
CA GLY A 93 8.33 27.18 33.04
C GLY A 93 7.34 27.44 34.19
N ILE A 94 6.46 28.42 34.01
CA ILE A 94 5.26 28.66 34.79
C ILE A 94 4.27 27.57 34.38
N LEU A 95 3.74 26.86 35.38
CA LEU A 95 2.65 25.90 35.27
C LEU A 95 1.61 26.40 34.25
N GLU A 96 1.49 25.71 33.11
CA GLU A 96 0.67 26.18 32.00
C GLU A 96 -0.78 26.32 32.52
N ASP A 97 -1.35 27.53 32.44
CA ASP A 97 -2.65 27.82 33.03
C ASP A 97 -3.67 26.79 32.52
N PRO A 98 -4.32 26.00 33.40
CA PRO A 98 -5.27 24.97 32.97
C PRO A 98 -6.38 25.55 32.10
N MET A 99 -6.73 26.84 32.26
CA MET A 99 -7.68 27.52 31.38
C MET A 99 -7.18 27.60 29.92
N ASN A 100 -5.88 27.81 29.68
CA ASN A 100 -5.32 27.84 28.32
C ASN A 100 -5.35 26.46 27.66
N TYR A 101 -5.04 25.40 28.40
CA TYR A 101 -5.17 24.03 27.89
C TYR A 101 -6.63 23.68 27.56
N ILE A 102 -7.57 24.05 28.44
CA ILE A 102 -9.01 23.87 28.22
C ILE A 102 -9.48 24.66 26.99
N MET A 103 -9.06 25.92 26.83
CA MET A 103 -9.42 26.75 25.67
C MET A 103 -8.91 26.14 24.36
N ARG A 104 -7.63 25.74 24.26
CA ARG A 104 -7.08 25.08 23.06
C ARG A 104 -7.82 23.77 22.73
N THR A 105 -8.15 22.98 23.75
CA THR A 105 -8.89 21.73 23.58
C THR A 105 -10.30 22.00 23.07
N ALA A 106 -10.96 23.05 23.60
CA ALA A 106 -12.28 23.49 23.15
C ALA A 106 -12.25 24.07 21.71
N ASP A 107 -11.21 24.81 21.34
CA ASP A 107 -11.04 25.33 19.98
C ASP A 107 -10.77 24.21 18.97
N LYS A 108 -9.88 23.24 19.28
CA LYS A 108 -9.69 22.04 18.45
C LYS A 108 -11.00 21.26 18.33
N ALA A 109 -11.69 21.01 19.44
CA ALA A 109 -12.97 20.32 19.45
C ALA A 109 -14.04 21.03 18.61
N LYS A 110 -14.06 22.37 18.62
CA LYS A 110 -14.96 23.20 17.81
C LYS A 110 -14.60 23.15 16.32
N GLU A 111 -13.32 23.20 15.97
CA GLU A 111 -12.85 23.07 14.59
C GLU A 111 -13.20 21.70 14.03
N THR A 112 -12.84 20.62 14.73
CA THR A 112 -13.22 19.25 14.37
C THR A 112 -14.74 19.12 14.25
N PHE A 113 -15.52 19.59 15.22
CA PHE A 113 -16.99 19.55 15.14
C PHE A 113 -17.54 20.31 13.92
N SER A 114 -16.94 21.45 13.55
CA SER A 114 -17.31 22.19 12.35
C SER A 114 -17.04 21.38 11.08
N ASN A 115 -15.90 20.70 10.98
CA ASN A 115 -15.55 19.83 9.86
C ASN A 115 -16.48 18.62 9.78
N SER A 116 -16.74 17.95 10.91
CA SER A 116 -17.70 16.85 11.01
C SER A 116 -19.11 17.25 10.58
N ALA A 117 -19.54 18.45 11.00
CA ALA A 117 -20.84 19.00 10.64
C ALA A 117 -20.92 19.30 9.13
N GLU A 118 -19.83 19.77 8.52
CA GLU A 118 -19.77 19.94 7.07
C GLU A 118 -19.92 18.60 6.33
N VAL A 119 -19.25 17.53 6.78
CA VAL A 119 -19.42 16.17 6.23
C VAL A 119 -20.89 15.72 6.32
N PHE A 120 -21.55 15.95 7.46
CA PHE A 120 -22.97 15.68 7.63
C PHE A 120 -23.85 16.49 6.68
N PHE A 121 -23.64 17.81 6.54
CA PHE A 121 -24.42 18.65 5.63
C PHE A 121 -24.21 18.28 4.15
N ARG A 122 -22.96 17.98 3.75
CA ARG A 122 -22.65 17.43 2.41
C ARG A 122 -23.42 16.13 2.17
N GLN A 123 -23.49 15.25 3.16
CA GLN A 123 -24.24 14.00 3.05
C GLN A 123 -25.77 14.22 2.96
N LEU A 124 -26.35 15.14 3.75
CA LEU A 124 -27.76 15.53 3.60
C LEU A 124 -28.05 16.08 2.20
N ASP A 125 -27.13 16.87 1.62
CA ASP A 125 -27.31 17.41 0.27
C ASP A 125 -27.15 16.32 -0.82
N ARG A 126 -26.24 15.35 -0.65
CA ARG A 126 -26.14 14.15 -1.52
C ARG A 126 -27.42 13.31 -1.47
N VAL A 127 -28.06 13.16 -0.31
CA VAL A 127 -29.37 12.50 -0.16
C VAL A 127 -30.48 13.29 -0.84
N LYS A 128 -30.54 14.61 -0.59
CA LYS A 128 -31.53 15.52 -1.20
C LYS A 128 -31.46 15.53 -2.73
N SER A 129 -30.25 15.52 -3.28
CA SER A 129 -29.98 15.50 -4.73
C SER A 129 -29.93 14.10 -5.34
N LYS A 130 -30.04 13.04 -4.53
CA LYS A 130 -29.96 11.61 -4.90
C LYS A 130 -28.69 11.23 -5.68
N ILE A 131 -27.58 11.90 -5.36
CA ILE A 131 -26.26 11.64 -5.92
C ILE A 131 -25.67 10.40 -5.25
N GLY A 132 -25.31 9.39 -6.06
CA GLY A 132 -24.71 8.13 -5.60
C GLY A 132 -25.73 7.02 -5.29
N LYS A 133 -25.36 5.77 -5.61
CA LYS A 133 -26.23 4.58 -5.50
C LYS A 133 -26.84 4.43 -4.10
N ASN A 134 -26.04 4.62 -3.06
CA ASN A 134 -26.45 4.46 -1.65
C ASN A 134 -27.47 5.50 -1.18
N ASN A 135 -27.55 6.66 -1.83
CA ASN A 135 -28.43 7.76 -1.45
C ASN A 135 -29.80 7.68 -2.16
N GLN A 136 -29.88 6.96 -3.28
CA GLN A 136 -31.12 6.74 -4.03
C GLN A 136 -32.14 5.86 -3.29
N LYS A 137 -31.70 5.11 -2.26
CA LYS A 137 -32.59 4.28 -1.42
C LYS A 137 -33.56 5.10 -0.56
N TYR A 138 -33.28 6.39 -0.36
CA TYR A 138 -34.13 7.29 0.42
C TYR A 138 -35.07 8.11 -0.49
N SER A 139 -36.33 8.19 -0.12
CA SER A 139 -37.32 9.04 -0.79
C SER A 139 -37.09 10.53 -0.47
N SER A 140 -36.74 10.85 0.78
CA SER A 140 -36.51 12.20 1.31
C SER A 140 -35.36 12.26 2.33
N VAL A 141 -34.94 13.47 2.68
CA VAL A 141 -33.95 13.72 3.76
C VAL A 141 -34.50 13.32 5.13
N GLU A 142 -35.81 13.49 5.36
CA GLU A 142 -36.47 13.12 6.61
C GLU A 142 -36.41 11.60 6.86
N GLU A 143 -36.62 10.80 5.81
CA GLU A 143 -36.50 9.34 5.87
C GLU A 143 -35.06 8.90 6.20
N TYR A 144 -34.06 9.56 5.60
CA TYR A 144 -32.66 9.34 5.93
C TYR A 144 -32.35 9.67 7.40
N VAL A 145 -32.76 10.84 7.90
CA VAL A 145 -32.55 11.24 9.30
C VAL A 145 -33.27 10.30 10.27
N ALA A 146 -34.48 9.85 9.93
CA ALA A 146 -35.20 8.83 10.70
C ALA A 146 -34.44 7.49 10.72
N SER A 147 -33.89 7.06 9.58
CA SER A 147 -33.04 5.87 9.46
C SER A 147 -31.78 5.96 10.32
N GLN A 148 -31.03 7.07 10.26
CA GLN A 148 -29.83 7.27 11.08
C GLN A 148 -30.17 7.29 12.58
N THR A 149 -31.26 7.95 12.96
CA THR A 149 -31.76 7.96 14.34
C THR A 149 -32.12 6.55 14.82
N TYR A 150 -32.80 5.76 13.98
CA TYR A 150 -33.21 4.40 14.34
C TYR A 150 -32.02 3.43 14.46
N SER A 151 -31.01 3.54 13.60
CA SER A 151 -29.74 2.80 13.78
C SER A 151 -28.98 3.27 15.02
N GLY A 152 -28.90 4.58 15.29
CA GLY A 152 -28.30 5.10 16.53
C GLY A 152 -28.95 4.55 17.80
N VAL A 153 -30.30 4.51 17.84
CA VAL A 153 -31.04 3.92 18.96
C VAL A 153 -30.78 2.41 19.10
N ARG A 154 -30.71 1.66 17.99
CA ARG A 154 -30.38 0.22 18.02
C ARG A 154 -28.96 -0.07 18.51
N ILE A 155 -27.99 0.73 18.06
CA ILE A 155 -26.60 0.64 18.52
C ILE A 155 -26.52 0.93 20.03
N LEU A 156 -27.21 1.97 20.52
CA LEU A 156 -27.25 2.29 21.95
C LEU A 156 -27.95 1.21 22.79
N ASP A 157 -29.03 0.60 22.27
CA ASP A 157 -29.73 -0.51 22.94
C ASP A 157 -28.87 -1.79 23.00
N ASP A 158 -28.18 -2.17 21.92
CA ASP A 158 -27.24 -3.30 21.96
C ASP A 158 -26.07 -3.05 22.92
N LEU A 159 -25.51 -1.84 22.93
CA LEU A 159 -24.44 -1.47 23.86
C LEU A 159 -24.93 -1.44 25.32
N ALA A 160 -26.14 -0.96 25.58
CA ALA A 160 -26.73 -0.94 26.92
C ALA A 160 -27.04 -2.36 27.45
N ARG A 161 -27.41 -3.29 26.56
CA ARG A 161 -27.59 -4.72 26.89
C ARG A 161 -26.29 -5.47 27.11
N ASN A 162 -25.18 -4.98 26.54
CA ASN A 162 -23.84 -5.56 26.64
C ASN A 162 -22.86 -4.57 27.31
N PRO A 163 -23.06 -4.18 28.59
CA PRO A 163 -22.29 -3.11 29.24
C PRO A 163 -20.79 -3.42 29.35
N ASP A 164 -20.41 -4.70 29.28
CA ASP A 164 -19.03 -5.18 29.19
C ASP A 164 -18.29 -4.54 28.00
N ARG A 165 -19.00 -4.26 26.90
CA ARG A 165 -18.48 -3.56 25.71
C ARG A 165 -18.33 -2.05 25.93
N LEU A 166 -19.18 -1.46 26.78
CA LEU A 166 -19.13 -0.03 27.13
C LEU A 166 -18.00 0.31 28.11
N LEU A 167 -17.55 -0.64 28.94
CA LEU A 167 -16.46 -0.43 29.90
C LEU A 167 -15.15 0.02 29.25
N HIS A 168 -14.93 -0.31 27.98
CA HIS A 168 -13.77 0.15 27.22
C HIS A 168 -13.95 1.54 26.59
N LEU A 169 -15.19 1.98 26.35
CA LEU A 169 -15.51 3.37 25.96
C LEU A 169 -15.45 4.35 27.16
N ALA A 170 -15.45 3.84 28.39
CA ALA A 170 -15.31 4.66 29.59
C ALA A 170 -13.87 5.19 29.83
N ASP A 171 -12.94 4.98 28.89
CA ASP A 171 -11.60 5.55 28.95
C ASP A 171 -11.66 7.10 28.95
N PRO A 172 -10.88 7.80 29.80
CA PRO A 172 -10.90 9.25 29.88
C PRO A 172 -10.50 9.99 28.58
N ASN A 173 -10.00 9.27 27.56
CA ASN A 173 -9.67 9.84 26.25
C ASN A 173 -10.79 9.74 25.20
N THR A 174 -11.82 8.91 25.42
CA THR A 174 -13.00 8.81 24.54
C THR A 174 -13.72 10.14 24.23
N PRO A 175 -13.69 11.23 25.05
CA PRO A 175 -14.20 12.55 24.63
C PRO A 175 -13.63 13.10 23.31
N SER A 176 -12.52 12.59 22.76
CA SER A 176 -12.02 13.02 21.45
C SER A 176 -12.92 12.62 20.27
N LEU A 177 -13.83 11.64 20.46
CA LEU A 177 -14.85 11.28 19.46
C LEU A 177 -16.08 12.19 19.49
N ILE A 178 -16.31 12.96 20.56
CA ILE A 178 -17.49 13.84 20.68
C ILE A 178 -17.52 14.90 19.55
N PRO A 179 -16.41 15.56 19.18
CA PRO A 179 -16.34 16.41 18.00
C PRO A 179 -16.72 15.72 16.68
N HIS A 180 -16.42 14.42 16.53
CA HIS A 180 -16.71 13.65 15.32
C HIS A 180 -18.16 13.17 15.21
N LEU A 181 -18.99 13.36 16.25
CA LEU A 181 -20.37 12.87 16.28
C LEU A 181 -21.25 13.25 15.08
N PRO A 182 -21.19 14.47 14.49
CA PRO A 182 -21.99 14.78 13.30
C PRO A 182 -21.64 13.90 12.09
N ALA A 183 -20.35 13.66 11.84
CA ALA A 183 -19.90 12.81 10.73
C ALA A 183 -20.19 11.33 11.00
N ILE A 184 -20.06 10.88 12.26
CA ILE A 184 -20.44 9.52 12.68
C ILE A 184 -21.95 9.32 12.50
N TYR A 185 -22.76 10.30 12.93
CA TYR A 185 -24.21 10.31 12.79
C TYR A 185 -24.66 10.24 11.31
N ALA A 186 -23.86 10.80 10.39
CA ALA A 186 -24.11 10.69 8.96
C ALA A 186 -24.01 9.25 8.40
N ARG A 187 -23.44 8.30 9.15
CA ARG A 187 -23.08 6.94 8.70
C ARG A 187 -23.55 5.82 9.63
N LEU A 188 -24.41 6.10 10.63
CA LEU A 188 -24.84 5.12 11.63
C LEU A 188 -25.50 3.87 11.03
N ASP A 189 -26.29 4.01 9.97
CA ASP A 189 -26.95 2.88 9.30
C ASP A 189 -25.97 1.84 8.73
N LYS A 190 -24.79 2.29 8.33
CA LYS A 190 -23.69 1.46 7.81
C LYS A 190 -22.75 0.99 8.91
N LEU A 191 -22.42 1.91 9.83
CA LEU A 191 -21.57 1.59 10.98
C LEU A 191 -22.19 0.53 11.89
N GLU A 192 -23.52 0.42 11.97
CA GLU A 192 -24.27 -0.56 12.78
C GLU A 192 -23.71 -1.99 12.65
N VAL A 193 -23.43 -2.45 11.43
CA VAL A 193 -22.93 -3.82 11.16
C VAL A 193 -21.47 -4.00 11.62
N HIS A 194 -20.72 -2.91 11.77
CA HIS A 194 -19.29 -2.90 12.07
C HIS A 194 -18.95 -2.36 13.47
N VAL A 195 -19.93 -1.94 14.29
CA VAL A 195 -19.71 -1.36 15.63
C VAL A 195 -18.82 -2.26 16.50
N TYR A 196 -19.10 -3.57 16.55
CA TYR A 196 -18.34 -4.47 17.42
C TYR A 196 -16.85 -4.60 17.00
N PRO A 197 -16.51 -4.91 15.73
CA PRO A 197 -15.12 -4.86 15.27
C PRO A 197 -14.41 -3.50 15.45
N ILE A 198 -15.12 -2.38 15.27
CA ILE A 198 -14.57 -1.03 15.51
C ILE A 198 -14.21 -0.86 16.98
N LEU A 199 -15.10 -1.23 17.90
CA LEU A 199 -14.85 -1.18 19.34
C LEU A 199 -13.63 -2.02 19.70
N GLU A 200 -13.66 -3.30 19.35
CA GLU A 200 -12.63 -4.28 19.72
C GLU A 200 -11.23 -3.89 19.21
N LYS A 201 -11.12 -3.42 17.96
CA LYS A 201 -9.80 -3.24 17.31
C LYS A 201 -9.33 -1.79 17.19
N VAL A 202 -10.24 -0.81 17.12
CA VAL A 202 -9.90 0.60 16.95
C VAL A 202 -10.01 1.34 18.28
N LEU A 203 -11.19 1.29 18.93
CA LEU A 203 -11.46 2.14 20.10
C LEU A 203 -10.81 1.60 21.37
N ASN A 204 -10.73 0.28 21.53
CA ASN A 204 -10.01 -0.35 22.65
C ASN A 204 -8.47 -0.19 22.53
N ASN A 205 -7.94 0.12 21.34
CA ASN A 205 -6.51 0.33 21.14
C ASN A 205 -6.18 1.82 20.94
N LYS A 206 -5.70 2.46 22.02
CA LYS A 206 -5.30 3.88 22.02
C LYS A 206 -4.32 4.26 20.90
N GLN A 207 -3.44 3.34 20.48
CA GLN A 207 -2.48 3.65 19.40
C GLN A 207 -3.18 3.75 18.04
N HIS A 208 -4.19 2.94 17.80
CA HIS A 208 -5.00 3.01 16.57
C HIS A 208 -5.89 4.24 16.59
N LEU A 209 -6.63 4.47 17.69
CA LEU A 209 -7.48 5.65 17.83
C LEU A 209 -6.69 6.96 17.64
N ASN A 210 -5.55 7.13 18.33
CA ASN A 210 -4.72 8.33 18.19
C ASN A 210 -4.15 8.53 16.78
N SER A 211 -4.02 7.47 15.97
CA SER A 211 -3.51 7.55 14.60
C SER A 211 -4.62 7.79 13.57
N ILE A 212 -5.85 7.36 13.87
CA ILE A 212 -7.02 7.45 12.98
C ILE A 212 -7.85 8.72 13.25
N GLU A 213 -8.03 9.12 14.52
CA GLU A 213 -8.82 10.30 14.95
C GLU A 213 -8.55 11.54 14.09
N PRO A 214 -7.29 11.99 13.83
CA PRO A 214 -7.04 13.22 13.08
C PRO A 214 -7.56 13.21 11.64
N TYR A 215 -7.90 12.03 11.12
CA TYR A 215 -8.39 11.81 9.77
C TYR A 215 -9.81 11.24 9.73
N LEU A 216 -10.48 11.07 10.88
CA LEU A 216 -11.75 10.35 10.99
C LEU A 216 -12.85 10.98 10.12
N ASP A 217 -12.89 12.31 10.01
CA ASP A 217 -13.87 13.00 9.15
C ASP A 217 -13.66 12.69 7.67
N GLN A 218 -12.40 12.56 7.22
CA GLN A 218 -12.06 12.19 5.85
C GLN A 218 -12.44 10.73 5.55
N VAL A 219 -12.22 9.83 6.52
CA VAL A 219 -12.70 8.43 6.46
C VAL A 219 -14.22 8.40 6.35
N LEU A 220 -14.94 9.20 7.15
CA LEU A 220 -16.41 9.23 7.19
C LEU A 220 -17.03 9.90 5.96
N GLU A 221 -16.36 10.86 5.33
CA GLU A 221 -16.76 11.45 4.05
C GLU A 221 -16.68 10.43 2.90
N ARG A 222 -15.64 9.58 2.91
CA ARG A 222 -15.40 8.50 1.93
C ARG A 222 -15.96 7.14 2.34
N PHE A 223 -16.69 7.04 3.46
CA PHE A 223 -17.09 5.75 4.04
C PHE A 223 -17.96 4.91 3.11
N ASP A 224 -18.73 5.54 2.22
CA ASP A 224 -19.54 4.85 1.23
C ASP A 224 -18.72 4.00 0.23
N ASP A 225 -17.45 4.37 0.01
CA ASP A 225 -16.51 3.65 -0.86
C ASP A 225 -15.64 2.65 -0.04
N ILE A 226 -15.40 2.95 1.24
CA ILE A 226 -14.56 2.16 2.15
C ILE A 226 -15.31 0.96 2.75
N GLU A 227 -16.61 1.12 3.04
CA GLU A 227 -17.47 0.12 3.69
C GLU A 227 -17.32 -1.32 3.15
N PRO A 228 -17.32 -1.58 1.81
CA PRO A 228 -17.17 -2.94 1.27
C PRO A 228 -15.84 -3.61 1.61
N HIS A 229 -14.82 -2.81 1.94
CA HIS A 229 -13.46 -3.25 2.27
C HIS A 229 -13.16 -3.19 3.76
N PHE A 230 -14.09 -2.64 4.55
CA PHE A 230 -13.91 -2.37 5.97
C PHE A 230 -13.61 -3.60 6.83
N PRO A 231 -14.20 -4.80 6.61
CA PRO A 231 -13.81 -6.01 7.33
C PRO A 231 -12.32 -6.35 7.18
N TRP A 232 -11.79 -6.31 5.95
CA TRP A 232 -10.37 -6.58 5.68
C TRP A 232 -9.45 -5.50 6.26
N ILE A 233 -9.88 -4.23 6.22
CA ILE A 233 -9.15 -3.12 6.86
C ILE A 233 -9.05 -3.33 8.38
N LEU A 234 -10.13 -3.76 9.02
CA LEU A 234 -10.17 -4.08 10.45
C LEU A 234 -9.32 -5.31 10.80
N GLU A 235 -9.20 -6.30 9.91
CA GLU A 235 -8.28 -7.42 10.10
C GLU A 235 -6.81 -7.01 10.08
N ASN A 236 -6.47 -5.94 9.36
CA ASN A 236 -5.10 -5.48 9.14
C ASN A 236 -4.79 -4.13 9.83
N VAL A 237 -5.67 -3.67 10.73
CA VAL A 237 -5.61 -2.31 11.30
C VAL A 237 -4.31 -2.01 12.05
N ASP A 238 -3.73 -2.99 12.73
CA ASP A 238 -2.43 -2.92 13.41
C ASP A 238 -1.30 -2.45 12.48
N THR A 239 -1.39 -2.82 11.19
CA THR A 239 -0.39 -2.45 10.17
C THR A 239 -0.79 -1.18 9.42
N LEU A 240 -2.09 -0.90 9.25
CA LEU A 240 -2.61 0.21 8.46
C LEU A 240 -2.72 1.52 9.25
N ALA A 241 -3.12 1.48 10.53
CA ALA A 241 -3.44 2.65 11.34
C ALA A 241 -2.32 3.70 11.47
N PRO A 242 -1.02 3.34 11.59
CA PRO A 242 0.07 4.33 11.63
C PRO A 242 0.18 5.18 10.36
N TYR A 243 -0.42 4.73 9.25
CA TYR A 243 -0.29 5.33 7.94
C TYR A 243 -1.60 5.90 7.37
N THR A 244 -2.68 5.95 8.15
CA THR A 244 -4.01 6.37 7.70
C THR A 244 -4.00 7.67 6.89
N GLY A 245 -3.30 8.72 7.34
CA GLY A 245 -3.21 9.98 6.60
C GLY A 245 -2.54 9.88 5.21
N LEU A 246 -1.54 9.02 5.05
CA LEU A 246 -0.87 8.81 3.76
C LEU A 246 -1.67 7.90 2.82
N LEU A 247 -2.42 6.94 3.39
CA LEU A 247 -3.36 6.12 2.63
C LEU A 247 -4.54 6.94 2.11
N LEU A 248 -5.11 7.81 2.94
CA LEU A 248 -6.25 8.65 2.57
C LEU A 248 -5.93 9.65 1.45
N LYS A 249 -4.70 10.17 1.40
CA LYS A 249 -4.22 11.03 0.32
C LYS A 249 -4.27 10.38 -1.07
N HIS A 250 -4.17 9.04 -1.12
CA HIS A 250 -4.18 8.23 -2.35
C HIS A 250 -5.34 7.23 -2.36
N ILE A 251 -6.45 7.54 -1.67
CA ILE A 251 -7.54 6.59 -1.48
C ILE A 251 -8.20 6.22 -2.81
N ASP A 252 -8.35 7.18 -3.73
CA ASP A 252 -8.94 6.95 -5.05
C ASP A 252 -8.09 5.96 -5.86
N GLU A 253 -6.77 6.14 -5.90
CA GLU A 253 -5.85 5.24 -6.59
C GLU A 253 -5.76 3.85 -5.94
N LEU A 254 -6.03 3.74 -4.63
CA LEU A 254 -6.04 2.47 -3.90
C LEU A 254 -7.37 1.72 -4.06
N LEU A 255 -8.51 2.41 -4.03
CA LEU A 255 -9.84 1.83 -4.23
C LEU A 255 -9.98 1.19 -5.62
N LEU A 256 -9.31 1.74 -6.64
CA LEU A 256 -9.19 1.13 -7.97
C LEU A 256 -8.62 -0.30 -7.98
N TYR A 257 -8.06 -0.80 -6.88
CA TYR A 257 -7.64 -2.21 -6.74
C TYR A 257 -8.45 -3.01 -5.73
N ALA A 258 -9.16 -2.34 -4.83
CA ALA A 258 -10.08 -2.98 -3.91
C ALA A 258 -11.38 -3.38 -4.65
N GLU A 259 -11.80 -2.56 -5.63
CA GLU A 259 -12.77 -2.88 -6.67
C GLU A 259 -12.22 -3.90 -7.68
N ALA A 260 -12.03 -5.14 -7.24
CA ALA A 260 -11.81 -6.26 -8.15
C ALA A 260 -13.01 -6.41 -9.12
N ASP A 261 -12.73 -6.71 -10.39
CA ASP A 261 -13.77 -6.99 -11.39
C ASP A 261 -14.67 -8.15 -10.91
N ASP A 262 -15.98 -8.13 -11.20
CA ASP A 262 -16.98 -9.09 -10.68
C ASP A 262 -16.68 -10.58 -10.96
N ASP A 263 -15.74 -10.86 -11.88
CA ASP A 263 -15.28 -12.20 -12.28
C ASP A 263 -14.17 -12.77 -11.36
N VAL A 264 -13.70 -12.05 -10.34
CA VAL A 264 -12.61 -12.48 -9.43
C VAL A 264 -13.19 -13.19 -8.19
N ASP A 265 -12.57 -14.31 -7.79
CA ASP A 265 -12.90 -15.03 -6.55
C ASP A 265 -12.76 -14.09 -5.33
N GLU A 266 -13.72 -14.13 -4.40
CA GLU A 266 -13.72 -13.29 -3.21
C GLU A 266 -12.44 -13.50 -2.37
N ASN A 267 -11.87 -14.71 -2.39
CA ASN A 267 -10.59 -15.03 -1.74
C ASN A 267 -9.39 -14.32 -2.41
N ASP A 268 -9.44 -14.08 -3.73
CA ASP A 268 -8.36 -13.42 -4.47
C ASP A 268 -8.47 -11.88 -4.47
N ARG A 269 -9.62 -11.31 -4.04
CA ARG A 269 -9.89 -9.86 -4.04
C ARG A 269 -8.79 -9.04 -3.37
N TYR A 270 -8.23 -9.52 -2.25
CA TYR A 270 -7.20 -8.82 -1.49
C TYR A 270 -5.77 -9.38 -1.68
N ALA A 271 -5.57 -10.34 -2.58
CA ALA A 271 -4.28 -11.02 -2.79
C ALA A 271 -3.12 -10.07 -3.19
N LEU A 272 -3.43 -8.91 -3.77
CA LEU A 272 -2.45 -7.83 -3.95
C LEU A 272 -2.06 -7.18 -2.63
N ALA A 273 -3.06 -6.75 -1.85
CA ALA A 273 -2.84 -6.03 -0.61
C ALA A 273 -2.04 -6.90 0.38
N GLU A 274 -2.36 -8.19 0.48
CA GLU A 274 -1.62 -9.18 1.27
C GLU A 274 -0.14 -9.29 0.87
N GLN A 275 0.19 -9.26 -0.44
CA GLN A 275 1.58 -9.25 -0.90
C GLN A 275 2.30 -7.90 -0.65
N LEU A 276 1.55 -6.81 -0.47
CA LEU A 276 2.08 -5.48 -0.20
C LEU A 276 2.25 -5.21 1.31
N LEU A 277 1.44 -5.79 2.19
CA LEU A 277 1.46 -5.57 3.64
C LEU A 277 2.86 -5.73 4.28
N PRO A 278 3.67 -6.77 3.98
CA PRO A 278 5.04 -6.90 4.51
C PRO A 278 6.01 -5.78 4.09
N PHE A 279 5.62 -4.99 3.09
CA PHE A 279 6.37 -3.88 2.53
C PHE A 279 5.65 -2.54 2.67
N LEU A 280 4.58 -2.46 3.47
CA LEU A 280 3.65 -1.33 3.48
C LEU A 280 4.37 0.01 3.72
N ASP A 281 5.19 0.10 4.76
CA ASP A 281 6.07 1.26 5.06
C ASP A 281 6.85 1.74 3.83
N PHE A 282 7.47 0.79 3.11
CA PHE A 282 8.25 1.07 1.92
C PHE A 282 7.36 1.58 0.76
N TYR A 283 6.15 1.06 0.58
CA TYR A 283 5.22 1.53 -0.45
C TYR A 283 4.61 2.89 -0.11
N ILE A 284 4.17 3.08 1.13
CA ILE A 284 3.48 4.27 1.60
C ILE A 284 4.38 5.51 1.56
N SER A 285 5.65 5.36 1.98
CA SER A 285 6.68 6.40 1.82
C SER A 285 6.97 6.79 0.36
N ARG A 286 6.34 6.11 -0.61
CA ARG A 286 6.50 6.30 -2.06
C ARG A 286 5.16 6.47 -2.80
N LEU A 287 4.02 6.54 -2.12
CA LEU A 287 2.73 6.70 -2.81
C LEU A 287 2.69 7.99 -3.64
N ASP A 288 3.33 9.07 -3.21
CA ASP A 288 3.50 10.30 -4.02
C ASP A 288 4.31 10.11 -5.32
N ILE A 289 5.04 9.01 -5.46
CA ILE A 289 5.78 8.63 -6.68
C ILE A 289 4.98 7.57 -7.48
N VAL A 290 4.37 6.60 -6.78
CA VAL A 290 3.74 5.42 -7.39
C VAL A 290 2.27 5.66 -7.74
N GLY A 291 1.55 6.51 -7.02
CA GLY A 291 0.12 6.84 -7.19
C GLY A 291 -0.28 7.11 -8.64
N PRO A 292 0.37 8.06 -9.36
CA PRO A 292 0.08 8.33 -10.78
C PRO A 292 0.31 7.13 -11.72
N HIS A 293 1.07 6.13 -11.29
CA HIS A 293 1.25 4.88 -12.03
C HIS A 293 0.22 3.81 -11.67
N LEU A 294 -0.47 3.88 -10.52
CA LEU A 294 -1.37 2.84 -10.04
C LEU A 294 -2.51 2.52 -11.04
N PRO A 295 -3.28 3.48 -11.59
CA PRO A 295 -4.34 3.16 -12.57
C PRO A 295 -3.83 2.38 -13.79
N LEU A 296 -2.59 2.67 -14.23
CA LEU A 296 -1.93 1.99 -15.35
C LEU A 296 -1.40 0.60 -15.02
N LEU A 297 -1.18 0.29 -13.74
CA LEU A 297 -0.73 -1.01 -13.27
C LEU A 297 -1.88 -2.01 -13.10
N ARG A 298 -3.15 -1.56 -12.98
CA ARG A 298 -4.34 -2.42 -12.79
C ARG A 298 -4.42 -3.60 -13.79
N PRO A 299 -4.29 -3.42 -15.12
CA PRO A 299 -4.36 -4.53 -16.08
C PRO A 299 -3.19 -5.54 -15.97
N HIS A 300 -2.15 -5.20 -15.21
CA HIS A 300 -0.90 -5.96 -15.10
C HIS A 300 -0.77 -6.73 -13.78
N ILE A 301 -1.59 -6.42 -12.76
CA ILE A 301 -1.56 -7.08 -11.44
C ILE A 301 -1.65 -8.61 -11.52
N PRO A 302 -2.57 -9.23 -12.27
CA PRO A 302 -2.66 -10.70 -12.33
C PRO A 302 -1.38 -11.38 -12.87
N LYS A 303 -0.51 -10.64 -13.56
CA LYS A 303 0.82 -11.11 -14.03
C LYS A 303 1.94 -10.80 -13.03
N LEU A 304 1.78 -9.79 -12.18
CA LEU A 304 2.68 -9.41 -11.09
C LEU A 304 2.54 -10.34 -9.87
N LEU A 305 1.31 -10.67 -9.48
CA LEU A 305 1.02 -11.60 -8.38
C LEU A 305 1.57 -13.01 -8.68
N LYS A 306 1.50 -13.43 -9.95
CA LYS A 306 2.06 -14.72 -10.40
C LYS A 306 3.57 -14.79 -10.16
N HIS A 307 3.98 -15.78 -9.36
CA HIS A 307 5.35 -16.03 -8.91
C HIS A 307 5.92 -14.95 -7.97
N ASN A 308 5.06 -14.21 -7.25
CA ASN A 308 5.46 -13.20 -6.26
C ASN A 308 6.51 -12.22 -6.85
N ARG A 309 6.21 -11.64 -8.03
CA ARG A 309 7.13 -10.70 -8.69
C ARG A 309 7.14 -9.34 -7.99
N ILE A 310 6.06 -9.02 -7.28
CA ILE A 310 5.92 -7.78 -6.51
C ILE A 310 7.06 -7.66 -5.51
N SER A 311 7.24 -8.61 -4.58
CA SER A 311 8.33 -8.58 -3.58
C SER A 311 9.74 -8.41 -4.18
N LYS A 312 9.96 -8.88 -5.41
CA LYS A 312 11.24 -8.76 -6.15
C LYS A 312 11.43 -7.38 -6.79
N ILE A 313 10.33 -6.73 -7.16
CA ILE A 313 10.29 -5.41 -7.77
C ILE A 313 10.26 -4.31 -6.70
N THR A 314 9.60 -4.56 -5.55
CA THR A 314 9.46 -3.64 -4.41
C THR A 314 10.74 -2.85 -4.13
N PRO A 315 11.92 -3.48 -3.86
CA PRO A 315 13.11 -2.74 -3.40
C PRO A 315 13.72 -1.81 -4.46
N HIS A 316 13.13 -1.80 -5.67
CA HIS A 316 13.58 -1.09 -6.85
C HIS A 316 12.49 -0.18 -7.45
N ILE A 317 11.33 -0.03 -6.78
CA ILE A 317 10.19 0.72 -7.30
C ILE A 317 10.53 2.20 -7.57
N ASP A 318 11.34 2.82 -6.70
CA ASP A 318 11.91 4.16 -6.92
C ASP A 318 12.65 4.23 -8.26
N ARG A 319 13.45 3.21 -8.59
CA ARG A 319 14.25 3.25 -9.81
C ARG A 319 13.42 3.00 -11.06
N LEU A 320 12.25 2.36 -10.92
CA LEU A 320 11.30 2.20 -12.02
C LEU A 320 10.47 3.46 -12.29
N PHE A 321 10.11 4.24 -11.26
CA PHE A 321 9.16 5.36 -11.38
C PHE A 321 9.74 6.76 -11.08
N ALA A 322 10.74 6.90 -10.20
CA ALA A 322 11.27 8.21 -9.79
C ALA A 322 12.07 8.98 -10.87
N ARG A 323 12.18 8.46 -12.10
CA ARG A 323 12.88 9.14 -13.21
C ARG A 323 11.94 9.67 -14.29
N GLY A 324 10.85 10.28 -13.84
CA GLY A 324 10.07 11.23 -14.61
C GLY A 324 8.58 10.93 -14.58
N TYR A 325 7.84 11.70 -13.77
CA TYR A 325 6.38 11.84 -13.80
C TYR A 325 5.81 12.10 -15.22
N LEU A 326 6.64 12.54 -16.16
CA LEU A 326 6.29 12.78 -17.56
C LEU A 326 6.16 11.52 -18.43
N ASN A 327 6.69 10.35 -18.02
CA ASN A 327 6.75 9.15 -18.88
C ASN A 327 6.09 7.92 -18.23
N LEU A 328 4.77 7.99 -18.11
CA LEU A 328 3.88 6.90 -17.71
C LEU A 328 3.95 5.63 -18.61
N GLY A 329 4.68 5.67 -19.73
CA GLY A 329 4.84 4.55 -20.66
C GLY A 329 5.41 3.26 -20.03
N THR A 330 6.19 3.36 -18.94
CA THR A 330 6.73 2.19 -18.21
C THR A 330 5.64 1.43 -17.45
N SER A 331 4.72 2.11 -16.76
CA SER A 331 3.58 1.46 -16.10
C SER A 331 2.58 0.94 -17.13
N ALA A 332 2.31 1.74 -18.18
CA ALA A 332 1.40 1.35 -19.26
C ALA A 332 1.79 0.03 -19.96
N ASN A 333 3.08 -0.20 -20.20
CA ASN A 333 3.60 -1.39 -20.89
C ASN A 333 4.26 -2.42 -19.94
N LEU A 334 3.91 -2.41 -18.65
CA LEU A 334 4.61 -3.23 -17.67
C LEU A 334 4.49 -4.74 -17.95
N ASP A 335 3.35 -5.24 -18.44
CA ASP A 335 3.26 -6.66 -18.81
C ASP A 335 4.17 -7.06 -19.98
N VAL A 336 4.36 -6.20 -20.97
CA VAL A 336 5.27 -6.44 -22.09
C VAL A 336 6.71 -6.50 -21.58
N LEU A 337 7.10 -5.58 -20.68
CA LEU A 337 8.38 -5.64 -19.98
C LEU A 337 8.54 -6.92 -19.16
N LEU A 338 7.52 -7.31 -18.38
CA LEU A 338 7.51 -8.53 -17.57
C LEU A 338 7.45 -9.83 -18.40
N PHE A 339 6.99 -9.77 -19.64
CA PHE A 339 7.03 -10.90 -20.58
C PHE A 339 8.44 -11.09 -21.15
N TRP A 340 9.04 -10.02 -21.70
CA TRP A 340 10.36 -10.08 -22.33
C TRP A 340 11.53 -10.16 -21.34
N VAL A 341 11.42 -9.49 -20.20
CA VAL A 341 12.51 -9.28 -19.24
C VAL A 341 12.21 -9.90 -17.87
N GLY A 342 10.95 -10.26 -17.57
CA GLY A 342 10.56 -10.78 -16.25
C GLY A 342 11.24 -12.09 -15.84
N TRP A 343 11.79 -12.87 -16.78
CA TRP A 343 12.64 -14.03 -16.45
C TRP A 343 13.94 -13.62 -15.73
N THR A 344 14.47 -12.42 -16.00
CA THR A 344 15.66 -11.88 -15.30
C THR A 344 15.38 -11.61 -13.81
N LEU A 345 14.11 -11.42 -13.43
CA LEU A 345 13.68 -11.30 -12.03
C LEU A 345 13.77 -12.62 -11.27
N ASN A 346 13.89 -13.75 -11.96
CA ASN A 346 14.06 -15.06 -11.31
C ASN A 346 15.53 -15.44 -11.10
N ILE A 347 16.47 -14.74 -11.72
CA ILE A 347 17.91 -14.99 -11.52
C ILE A 347 18.36 -14.26 -10.25
N PRO A 348 18.97 -14.95 -9.26
CA PRO A 348 19.44 -14.32 -8.04
C PRO A 348 20.48 -13.23 -8.36
N LEU A 349 20.48 -12.15 -7.57
CA LEU A 349 21.33 -10.96 -7.72
C LEU A 349 21.15 -10.15 -9.02
N LEU A 350 20.64 -10.71 -10.12
CA LEU A 350 20.52 -10.01 -11.40
C LEU A 350 19.64 -8.74 -11.34
N PRO A 351 18.47 -8.72 -10.68
CA PRO A 351 17.71 -7.48 -10.48
C PRO A 351 18.52 -6.43 -9.71
N ARG A 352 19.23 -6.86 -8.65
CA ARG A 352 20.06 -5.98 -7.83
C ARG A 352 21.19 -5.33 -8.63
N ILE A 353 21.78 -6.06 -9.58
CA ILE A 353 22.81 -5.55 -10.51
C ILE A 353 22.16 -4.61 -11.54
N PHE A 354 21.10 -5.06 -12.21
CA PHE A 354 20.38 -4.28 -13.22
C PHE A 354 19.96 -2.91 -12.66
N PHE A 355 19.25 -2.91 -11.53
CA PHE A 355 18.80 -1.68 -10.88
C PHE A 355 19.94 -0.89 -10.21
N ALA A 356 21.12 -1.45 -9.99
CA ALA A 356 22.29 -0.68 -9.52
C ALA A 356 22.91 0.19 -10.63
N ILE A 357 22.72 -0.18 -11.91
CA ILE A 357 23.24 0.61 -13.04
C ILE A 357 22.43 1.92 -13.14
N PRO A 358 23.06 3.11 -13.07
CA PRO A 358 22.35 4.40 -13.05
C PRO A 358 21.64 4.73 -14.38
N GLY A 359 21.92 4.00 -15.45
CA GLY A 359 21.22 4.06 -16.73
C GLY A 359 19.98 3.16 -16.82
N SER A 360 19.78 2.20 -15.91
CA SER A 360 18.69 1.21 -16.02
C SER A 360 17.27 1.80 -16.14
N PRO A 361 16.88 2.90 -15.45
CA PRO A 361 15.54 3.47 -15.62
C PRO A 361 15.32 4.01 -17.04
N ARG A 362 16.36 4.62 -17.63
CA ARG A 362 16.32 5.12 -19.01
C ARG A 362 16.23 3.96 -20.00
N PHE A 363 16.93 2.86 -19.74
CA PHE A 363 16.86 1.65 -20.56
C PHE A 363 15.47 0.98 -20.48
N VAL A 364 14.88 0.86 -19.29
CA VAL A 364 13.50 0.36 -19.12
C VAL A 364 12.50 1.24 -19.84
N SER A 365 12.56 2.57 -19.67
CA SER A 365 11.66 3.51 -20.36
C SER A 365 11.86 3.50 -21.88
N PHE A 366 13.10 3.39 -22.36
CA PHE A 366 13.40 3.22 -23.78
C PHE A 366 12.81 1.92 -24.34
N LEU A 367 12.99 0.79 -23.64
CA LEU A 367 12.37 -0.48 -24.01
C LEU A 367 10.84 -0.40 -23.98
N ALA A 368 10.23 0.19 -22.95
CA ALA A 368 8.78 0.35 -22.84
C ALA A 368 8.19 1.12 -24.03
N ASN A 369 8.92 2.13 -24.53
CA ASN A 369 8.52 2.92 -25.69
C ASN A 369 8.82 2.25 -27.05
N ARG A 370 9.78 1.31 -27.11
CA ARG A 370 10.20 0.61 -28.36
C ARG A 370 9.59 -0.77 -28.55
N LEU A 371 9.23 -1.46 -27.47
CA LEU A 371 8.59 -2.77 -27.53
C LEU A 371 7.18 -2.65 -28.13
N PRO A 372 6.69 -3.69 -28.85
CA PRO A 372 5.36 -3.66 -29.42
C PRO A 372 4.33 -3.54 -28.29
N ARG A 373 3.61 -2.41 -28.27
CA ARG A 373 2.52 -2.17 -27.33
C ARG A 373 1.47 -3.24 -27.54
N ARG A 374 1.32 -4.15 -26.58
CA ARG A 374 0.30 -5.20 -26.65
C ARG A 374 -1.03 -4.51 -26.46
N PHE A 375 -1.89 -4.50 -27.49
CA PHE A 375 -3.23 -3.96 -27.38
C PHE A 375 -3.94 -4.60 -26.17
N VAL A 376 -4.20 -3.81 -25.13
CA VAL A 376 -5.02 -4.24 -23.99
C VAL A 376 -6.44 -4.32 -24.51
N ARG A 377 -6.83 -5.52 -24.99
CA ARG A 377 -8.07 -5.73 -25.78
C ARG A 377 -9.37 -5.45 -25.00
N ARG A 378 -9.27 -5.25 -23.68
CA ARG A 378 -10.31 -4.73 -22.80
C ARG A 378 -9.66 -3.92 -21.67
N CYS A 379 -9.53 -2.61 -21.88
CA CYS A 379 -9.70 -1.67 -20.77
C CYS A 379 -11.16 -1.24 -20.84
N SER A 380 -12.02 -1.78 -19.95
CA SER A 380 -13.47 -1.58 -20.01
C SER A 380 -13.86 -0.10 -19.93
N ASN A 381 -13.17 0.67 -19.09
CA ASN A 381 -13.53 2.05 -18.74
C ASN A 381 -12.45 3.10 -19.05
N VAL A 382 -11.28 2.71 -19.57
CA VAL A 382 -10.14 3.63 -19.81
C VAL A 382 -9.69 3.57 -21.26
N SER A 383 -9.83 4.68 -21.99
CA SER A 383 -9.33 4.84 -23.35
C SER A 383 -7.80 5.00 -23.34
N CYS A 384 -7.06 3.89 -23.48
CA CYS A 384 -5.60 3.94 -23.57
C CYS A 384 -5.14 4.74 -24.80
N SER A 385 -4.74 6.00 -24.59
CA SER A 385 -4.22 6.85 -25.65
C SER A 385 -2.90 6.30 -26.22
N LEU A 386 -2.82 6.23 -27.55
CA LEU A 386 -1.64 5.70 -28.25
C LEU A 386 -0.43 6.65 -28.23
N GLN A 387 -0.60 7.90 -27.78
CA GLN A 387 0.38 8.99 -28.01
C GLN A 387 1.16 9.43 -26.76
N ASN A 388 1.08 8.71 -25.64
CA ASN A 388 1.60 9.10 -24.32
C ASN A 388 0.96 10.37 -23.72
N ASP A 389 0.09 11.06 -24.47
CA ASP A 389 -0.77 12.10 -23.92
C ASP A 389 -1.90 11.44 -23.11
N TYR A 390 -1.65 11.33 -21.81
CA TYR A 390 -2.60 10.79 -20.85
C TYR A 390 -3.49 11.88 -20.23
N GLY A 391 -3.21 13.16 -20.53
CA GLY A 391 -4.08 14.32 -20.32
C GLY A 391 -4.43 14.70 -18.88
N GLU A 392 -4.83 15.95 -18.68
CA GLU A 392 -5.44 16.42 -17.41
C GLU A 392 -6.82 15.79 -17.14
N ASN A 393 -7.41 15.13 -18.13
CA ASN A 393 -8.73 14.51 -18.04
C ASN A 393 -8.73 13.08 -17.48
N TRP A 394 -7.56 12.47 -17.18
CA TRP A 394 -7.54 11.17 -16.50
C TRP A 394 -8.18 11.27 -15.11
N ASN A 395 -7.82 12.29 -14.32
CA ASN A 395 -8.33 12.52 -12.96
C ASN A 395 -9.80 13.00 -12.91
N LYS A 396 -10.58 12.76 -13.96
CA LYS A 396 -12.02 13.10 -14.06
C LYS A 396 -12.88 11.87 -14.42
N LEU A 397 -12.29 10.68 -14.40
CA LEU A 397 -12.96 9.38 -14.31
C LEU A 397 -13.13 9.02 -12.84
#